data_AF-A0A327KZW3-F1
#
_entry.id   AF-A0A327KZW3-F1
#
_cell.length_a   1.000
_cell.length_b   1.000
_cell.length_c   1.000
_cell.angle_alpha   90.00
_cell.angle_beta   90.00
_cell.angle_gamma   90.00
#
_symmetry.space_group_name_H-M   'P 1'
#
loop_
_entity.id
_entity.type
_entity.pdbx_description
1 polymer ?
#
loop_
_entity_poly.entity_id
_entity_poly.type
_entity_poly.pdbx_seq_one_letter_code
_entity_poly.pdbx_strand_id
1 'polypeptide(L)'
;MGSLVSACSLSGPFFDDSYDKTQILSPEPVPPYRRLVAAAMKGLKQPVDPAGLTISEPRWIERIGGPAWVVCLKSDPNASHAVYYAFFIQKEKVVDTRTAVGTDRCVHQEFTPFDAVTAAAEPPPGHPPGR
;
A
#
# COMPACT_ATOMS: atom_id res chain seq x y z
N MET A 1 -31.83 31.22 -45.43
CA MET A 1 -32.11 29.88 -44.87
C MET A 1 -30.98 28.99 -45.34
N GLY A 2 -29.85 28.96 -44.65
CA GLY A 2 -29.52 28.07 -43.53
C GLY A 2 -28.33 27.20 -44.01
N SER A 3 -27.35 26.74 -43.25
CA SER A 3 -26.90 26.95 -41.88
C SER A 3 -25.40 26.59 -41.87
N LEU A 4 -24.70 27.10 -40.87
CA LEU A 4 -23.28 26.95 -40.57
C LEU A 4 -22.82 25.49 -40.48
N VAL A 5 -21.68 25.15 -41.10
CA VAL A 5 -20.94 23.92 -40.79
C VAL A 5 -19.97 24.21 -39.67
N SER A 6 -20.20 23.50 -38.57
CA SER A 6 -19.63 23.70 -37.24
C SER A 6 -18.31 22.94 -37.06
N ALA A 7 -17.36 23.62 -36.43
CA ALA A 7 -16.34 23.12 -35.50
C ALA A 7 -15.59 21.80 -35.83
N CYS A 8 -14.34 21.94 -36.30
CA CYS A 8 -13.30 20.94 -36.06
C CYS A 8 -13.00 20.89 -34.55
N SER A 9 -13.68 20.02 -33.82
CA SER A 9 -13.23 19.62 -32.49
C SER A 9 -11.99 18.76 -32.65
N LEU A 10 -10.81 19.33 -32.36
CA LEU A 10 -9.57 18.59 -32.19
C LEU A 10 -9.66 17.79 -30.89
N SER A 11 -10.36 16.65 -30.93
CA SER A 11 -10.29 15.61 -29.92
C SER A 11 -8.94 14.90 -30.05
N GLY A 12 -7.91 15.49 -29.44
CA GLY A 12 -6.64 14.81 -29.24
C GLY A 12 -6.81 13.70 -28.20
N PRO A 13 -6.28 12.49 -28.43
CA PRO A 13 -6.17 11.48 -27.38
C PRO A 13 -4.97 11.89 -26.51
N PHE A 14 -5.18 12.86 -25.64
CA PHE A 14 -4.29 13.09 -24.51
C PHE A 14 -4.43 11.89 -23.58
N PHE A 15 -3.44 11.00 -23.62
CA PHE A 15 -2.96 10.16 -22.52
C PHE A 15 -3.79 10.17 -21.23
N ASP A 16 -4.93 9.50 -21.19
CA ASP A 16 -5.66 9.28 -19.92
C ASP A 16 -6.59 8.06 -19.98
N ASP A 17 -6.16 6.95 -20.56
CA ASP A 17 -6.93 5.68 -20.47
C ASP A 17 -6.06 4.47 -20.13
N SER A 18 -4.73 4.64 -20.09
CA SER A 18 -3.83 3.54 -19.73
C SER A 18 -3.45 3.51 -18.24
N TYR A 19 -3.84 4.51 -17.46
CA TYR A 19 -3.34 4.67 -16.09
C TYR A 19 -4.28 4.10 -15.01
N ASP A 20 -5.58 3.96 -15.32
CA ASP A 20 -6.57 3.49 -14.33
C ASP A 20 -6.78 1.97 -14.36
N LYS A 21 -6.46 1.31 -15.47
CA LYS A 21 -6.80 -0.10 -15.70
C LYS A 21 -5.58 -1.02 -15.67
N THR A 22 -4.76 -0.90 -14.63
CA THR A 22 -3.85 -1.99 -14.25
C THR A 22 -3.81 -2.13 -12.74
N GLN A 23 -4.99 -2.33 -12.14
CA GLN A 23 -5.07 -3.32 -11.07
C GLN A 23 -4.66 -4.65 -11.70
N ILE A 24 -3.34 -4.88 -11.78
CA ILE A 24 -2.78 -6.19 -12.10
C ILE A 24 -3.41 -7.12 -11.05
N LEU A 25 -4.37 -7.91 -11.50
CA LEU A 25 -4.99 -8.96 -10.69
C LEU A 25 -3.82 -9.79 -10.18
N SER A 26 -3.49 -9.65 -8.89
CA SER A 26 -2.44 -10.44 -8.33
C SER A 26 -2.83 -11.91 -8.50
N PRO A 27 -1.94 -12.76 -9.04
CA PRO A 27 -2.15 -14.19 -9.04
C PRO A 27 -2.12 -14.77 -7.62
N GLU A 28 -1.60 -14.02 -6.64
CA GLU A 28 -1.51 -14.41 -5.25
C GLU A 28 -2.70 -13.83 -4.45
N PRO A 29 -3.25 -14.58 -3.47
CA PRO A 29 -4.21 -13.99 -2.54
C PRO A 29 -3.55 -12.89 -1.73
N VAL A 30 -4.35 -11.92 -1.28
CA VAL A 30 -3.88 -10.87 -0.36
C VAL A 30 -3.36 -11.54 0.92
N PRO A 31 -2.07 -11.41 1.25
CA PRO A 31 -1.51 -12.03 2.44
C PRO A 31 -2.06 -11.34 3.70
N PRO A 32 -1.92 -11.94 4.91
CA PRO A 32 -2.28 -11.31 6.18
C PRO A 32 -1.34 -10.15 6.53
N TYR A 33 -1.39 -9.09 5.73
CA TYR A 33 -0.40 -8.03 5.65
C TYR A 33 -0.29 -7.22 6.93
N ARG A 34 -1.41 -7.00 7.64
CA ARG A 34 -1.42 -6.31 8.93
C ARG A 34 -0.50 -6.99 9.95
N ARG A 35 -0.55 -8.32 10.02
CA ARG A 35 0.27 -9.13 10.94
C ARG A 35 1.74 -9.11 10.50
N LEU A 36 1.98 -9.24 9.20
CA LEU A 36 3.32 -9.21 8.61
C LEU A 36 4.01 -7.85 8.83
N VAL A 37 3.28 -6.75 8.65
CA VAL A 37 3.76 -5.40 8.91
C VAL A 37 4.05 -5.21 10.40
N ALA A 38 3.13 -5.60 11.29
CA ALA A 38 3.36 -5.53 12.74
C ALA A 38 4.60 -6.32 13.19
N ALA A 39 4.84 -7.50 12.60
CA ALA A 39 6.03 -8.30 12.85
C ALA A 39 7.30 -7.62 12.33
N ALA A 40 7.27 -7.07 11.10
CA ALA A 40 8.40 -6.40 10.48
C ALA A 40 8.77 -5.07 11.16
N MET A 41 7.79 -4.37 11.75
CA MET A 41 8.02 -3.15 12.52
C MET A 41 8.99 -3.35 13.69
N LYS A 42 8.98 -4.54 14.32
CA LYS A 42 9.91 -4.87 15.41
C LYS A 42 11.38 -4.95 14.96
N GLY A 43 11.61 -5.17 13.67
CA GLY A 43 12.95 -5.25 13.07
C GLY A 43 13.45 -3.93 12.48
N LEU A 44 12.65 -2.86 12.54
CA LEU A 44 13.07 -1.55 12.05
C LEU A 44 14.18 -0.97 12.92
N LYS A 45 15.19 -0.40 12.28
CA LYS A 45 16.30 0.27 12.97
C LYS A 45 15.87 1.56 13.67
N GLN A 46 14.82 2.20 13.16
CA GLN A 46 14.26 3.40 13.76
C GLN A 46 13.06 3.02 14.61
N PRO A 47 12.99 3.50 15.87
CA PRO A 47 11.81 3.29 16.69
C PRO A 47 10.64 3.99 16.02
N VAL A 48 9.62 3.20 15.69
CA VAL A 48 8.35 3.73 15.18
C VAL A 48 7.41 3.84 16.36
N ASP A 49 6.84 5.03 16.54
CA ASP A 49 5.88 5.25 17.62
C ASP A 49 4.59 4.46 17.31
N PRO A 50 4.10 3.61 18.22
CA PRO A 50 2.85 2.89 18.03
C PRO A 50 1.63 3.81 18.04
N ALA A 51 1.73 5.03 18.57
CA ALA A 51 0.66 6.02 18.57
C ALA A 51 0.56 6.71 17.20
N GLY A 52 -0.67 6.84 16.68
CA GLY A 52 -0.91 7.53 15.41
C GLY A 52 -0.49 6.74 14.16
N LEU A 53 -0.40 5.42 14.26
CA LEU A 53 -0.13 4.56 13.11
C LEU A 53 -1.36 4.39 12.23
N THR A 54 -1.13 4.53 10.93
CA THR A 54 -2.16 4.26 9.92
C THR A 54 -1.57 3.45 8.77
N ILE A 55 -2.34 2.52 8.22
CA ILE A 55 -1.91 1.56 7.21
C ILE A 55 -2.77 1.66 5.97
N SER A 56 -2.16 1.55 4.80
CA SER A 56 -2.88 1.48 3.53
C SER A 56 -3.36 0.06 3.23
N GLU A 57 -4.25 -0.06 2.25
CA GLU A 57 -4.54 -1.34 1.62
C GLU A 57 -3.30 -1.88 0.86
N PRO A 58 -3.17 -3.22 0.75
CA PRO A 58 -2.12 -3.85 -0.03
C PRO A 58 -2.41 -3.67 -1.52
N ARG A 59 -1.42 -3.20 -2.26
CA ARG A 59 -1.50 -3.06 -3.72
C ARG A 59 -0.47 -3.95 -4.38
N TRP A 60 -0.87 -4.57 -5.49
CA TRP A 60 0.05 -5.35 -6.30
C TRP A 60 0.92 -4.43 -7.13
N ILE A 61 2.23 -4.67 -7.12
CA ILE A 61 3.18 -3.95 -7.97
C ILE A 61 4.18 -4.89 -8.63
N GLU A 62 4.62 -4.49 -9.82
CA GLU A 62 5.79 -5.05 -10.47
C GLU A 62 7.03 -4.25 -10.01
N ARG A 63 8.07 -4.95 -9.54
CA ARG A 63 9.33 -4.31 -9.09
C ARG A 63 10.54 -5.10 -9.57
N ILE A 64 11.70 -4.44 -9.50
CA ILE A 64 12.99 -5.10 -9.69
C ILE A 64 13.15 -6.13 -8.57
N GLY A 65 13.27 -7.41 -8.92
CA GLY A 65 13.22 -8.53 -7.98
C GLY A 65 11.91 -9.33 -7.99
N GLY A 66 11.03 -9.07 -8.95
CA GLY A 66 9.77 -9.80 -9.14
C GLY A 66 8.59 -9.12 -8.47
N PRO A 67 7.37 -9.54 -8.81
CA PRO A 67 6.18 -8.87 -8.34
C PRO A 67 6.00 -9.02 -6.82
N ALA A 68 5.35 -8.04 -6.21
CA ALA A 68 5.12 -8.04 -4.77
C ALA A 68 3.87 -7.25 -4.40
N TRP A 69 3.29 -7.59 -3.26
CA TRP A 69 2.39 -6.72 -2.56
C TRP A 69 3.18 -5.60 -1.88
N VAL A 70 2.77 -4.36 -2.04
CA VAL A 70 3.32 -3.26 -1.28
C VAL A 70 2.25 -2.67 -0.37
N VAL A 71 2.63 -2.43 0.87
CA VAL A 71 1.79 -1.83 1.90
C VAL A 71 2.51 -0.61 2.44
N CYS A 72 1.77 0.49 2.57
CA CYS A 72 2.29 1.72 3.16
C CYS A 72 1.86 1.82 4.61
N LEU A 73 2.78 2.23 5.46
CA LEU A 73 2.50 2.62 6.84
C LEU A 73 2.86 4.08 6.98
N LYS A 74 1.94 4.88 7.52
CA LYS A 74 2.18 6.26 7.91
C LYS A 74 2.24 6.33 9.43
N SER A 75 3.36 6.82 9.93
CA SER A 75 3.61 7.12 11.34
C SER A 75 3.54 8.62 11.53
N ASP A 76 2.56 9.09 12.31
CA ASP A 76 2.36 10.51 12.56
C ASP A 76 1.92 10.76 14.01
N PRO A 77 2.83 10.60 14.99
CA PRO A 77 2.47 10.63 16.40
C PRO A 77 2.03 12.02 16.91
N ASN A 78 2.51 13.10 16.28
CA ASN A 78 2.25 14.48 16.71
C ASN A 78 1.70 15.39 15.60
N ALA A 79 1.22 14.82 14.49
CA ALA A 79 0.70 15.56 13.32
C ALA A 79 1.71 16.55 12.68
N SER A 80 3.00 16.49 13.04
CA SER A 80 4.03 17.45 12.61
C SER A 80 5.00 16.87 11.59
N HIS A 81 5.29 15.57 11.67
CA HIS A 81 6.25 14.88 10.81
C HIS A 81 5.76 13.46 10.49
N ALA A 82 4.89 13.36 9.48
CA ALA A 82 4.46 12.07 8.96
C ALA A 82 5.62 11.36 8.27
N VAL A 83 6.04 10.22 8.82
CA VAL A 83 7.01 9.32 8.20
C VAL A 83 6.26 8.19 7.51
N TYR A 84 6.54 8.00 6.22
CA TYR A 84 5.96 6.92 5.44
C TYR A 84 6.96 5.78 5.29
N TYR A 85 6.50 4.57 5.49
CA TYR A 85 7.25 3.33 5.28
C TYR A 85 6.56 2.49 4.21
N ALA A 86 7.36 1.84 3.37
CA ALA A 86 6.91 0.88 2.38
C ALA A 86 7.39 -0.52 2.76
N PHE A 87 6.44 -1.44 2.86
CA PHE A 87 6.68 -2.86 3.13
C PHE A 87 6.35 -3.65 1.88
N PHE A 88 7.31 -4.44 1.40
CA PHE A 88 7.12 -5.33 0.25
C PHE A 88 6.95 -6.75 0.74
N ILE A 89 5.87 -7.40 0.35
CA ILE A 89 5.48 -8.73 0.76
C ILE A 89 5.44 -9.63 -0.49
N GLN A 90 6.13 -10.76 -0.43
CA GLN A 90 6.07 -11.84 -1.41
C GLN A 90 5.88 -13.15 -0.67
N LYS A 91 5.01 -14.04 -1.17
CA LYS A 91 4.79 -15.38 -0.57
C LYS A 91 4.60 -15.32 0.95
N GLU A 92 3.74 -14.40 1.42
CA GLU A 92 3.43 -14.19 2.84
C GLU A 92 4.63 -13.80 3.72
N LYS A 93 5.71 -13.28 3.15
CA LYS A 93 6.87 -12.79 3.88
C LYS A 93 7.23 -11.37 3.45
N VAL A 94 7.56 -10.51 4.42
CA VAL A 94 8.16 -9.21 4.12
C VAL A 94 9.56 -9.43 3.57
N VAL A 95 9.75 -9.12 2.29
CA VAL A 95 11.03 -9.28 1.58
C VAL A 95 11.89 -8.03 1.62
N ASP A 96 11.27 -6.87 1.76
CA ASP A 96 11.96 -5.58 1.81
C ASP A 96 11.15 -4.60 2.63
N THR A 97 11.84 -3.70 3.33
CA THR A 97 11.22 -2.65 4.15
C THR A 97 12.09 -1.42 4.11
N ARG A 98 11.49 -0.27 3.82
CA ARG A 98 12.22 1.00 3.69
C ARG A 98 11.33 2.18 4.02
N THR A 99 11.94 3.33 4.28
CA THR A 99 11.24 4.62 4.24
C THR A 99 10.75 4.85 2.81
N ALA A 100 9.47 5.19 2.66
CA ALA A 100 8.85 5.35 1.36
C ALA A 100 9.49 6.52 0.60
N VAL A 101 9.75 6.28 -0.69
CA VAL A 101 10.21 7.30 -1.64
C VAL A 101 9.09 7.68 -2.60
N GLY A 102 9.27 8.74 -3.39
CA GLY A 102 8.22 9.22 -4.31
C GLY A 102 7.67 8.15 -5.26
N THR A 103 8.51 7.21 -5.69
CA THR A 103 8.11 6.09 -6.56
C THR A 103 7.24 5.05 -5.85
N ASP A 104 7.29 4.99 -4.52
CA ASP A 104 6.40 4.12 -3.75
C ASP A 104 4.97 4.67 -3.70
N ARG A 105 4.74 5.96 -4.01
CA ARG A 105 3.42 6.61 -4.03
C ARG A 105 2.59 6.43 -2.75
N CYS A 106 3.25 6.20 -1.62
CA CYS A 106 2.57 6.02 -0.33
C CYS A 106 1.76 7.25 0.08
N VAL A 107 2.19 8.46 -0.28
CA VAL A 107 1.50 9.72 0.04
C VAL A 107 0.12 9.82 -0.63
N HIS A 108 -0.12 9.08 -1.72
CA HIS A 108 -1.38 9.09 -2.46
C HIS A 108 -2.33 7.95 -2.10
N GLN A 109 -1.99 7.15 -1.08
CA GLN A 109 -2.84 6.04 -0.65
C GLN A 109 -3.87 6.51 0.38
N GLU A 110 -4.96 5.78 0.47
CA GLU A 110 -5.88 5.89 1.59
C GLU A 110 -5.32 5.12 2.79
N PHE A 111 -5.45 5.70 3.97
CA PHE A 111 -4.89 5.16 5.20
C PHE A 111 -6.00 4.93 6.22
N THR A 112 -5.96 3.76 6.85
CA THR A 112 -6.87 3.38 7.93
C THR A 112 -6.10 3.28 9.25
N PRO A 113 -6.74 3.52 10.41
CA PRO A 113 -6.12 3.31 11.71
C PRO A 113 -5.51 1.91 11.82
N PHE A 114 -4.28 1.84 12.31
CA PHE A 114 -3.54 0.60 12.47
C PHE A 114 -3.05 0.43 13.90
N ASP A 115 -3.52 -0.62 14.55
CA ASP A 115 -3.01 -1.05 15.85
C ASP A 115 -2.04 -2.23 15.66
N ALA A 116 -0.74 -1.94 15.75
CA ALA A 116 0.32 -2.93 15.62
C ALA A 116 0.32 -3.96 16.76
N VAL A 117 -0.18 -3.61 17.95
CA VAL A 117 -0.26 -4.51 19.10
C VAL A 117 -1.35 -5.56 18.87
N THR A 118 -2.54 -5.09 18.47
CA THR A 118 -3.66 -5.97 18.14
C THR A 118 -3.35 -6.84 16.91
N ALA A 119 -2.76 -6.26 15.86
CA ALA A 119 -2.39 -7.01 14.67
C ALA A 119 -1.31 -8.09 14.93
N ALA A 120 -0.36 -7.85 15.85
CA ALA A 120 0.62 -8.87 16.22
C ALA A 120 0.01 -10.00 17.08
N ALA A 121 -1.06 -9.70 17.83
CA ALA A 121 -1.72 -10.64 18.75
C ALA A 121 -2.73 -11.56 18.06
N GLU A 122 -3.24 -11.19 16.88
CA GLU A 122 -4.12 -12.05 16.10
C GLU A 122 -3.39 -13.38 15.82
N PRO A 123 -3.96 -14.56 16.15
CA PRO A 123 -3.34 -15.85 15.88
C PRO A 123 -3.39 -16.18 14.37
N PRO A 124 -2.47 -17.02 13.85
CA PRO A 124 -2.56 -17.47 12.46
C PRO A 124 -3.90 -18.16 12.18
N PRO A 125 -4.50 -17.92 11.00
CA PRO A 125 -5.68 -18.65 10.59
C PRO A 125 -5.30 -20.14 10.53
N GLY A 126 -5.75 -20.92 11.52
CA GLY A 126 -5.44 -22.34 11.64
C GLY A 126 -4.94 -22.83 12.99
N HIS A 127 -4.74 -21.97 14.00
CA HIS A 127 -4.51 -22.44 15.37
C HIS A 127 -5.86 -22.52 16.12
N PRO A 128 -6.44 -23.71 16.37
CA PRO A 128 -7.60 -23.79 17.25
C PRO A 128 -7.19 -23.33 18.65
N PRO A 129 -8.07 -22.62 19.39
CA PRO A 129 -7.79 -22.30 20.78
C PRO A 129 -7.58 -23.61 21.54
N GLY A 130 -6.36 -23.82 22.03
CA GLY A 130 -6.00 -24.94 22.88
C GLY A 130 -6.93 -24.96 24.09
N ARG A 131 -7.58 -26.10 24.28
CA ARG A 131 -8.48 -26.43 25.39
C ARG A 131 -7.74 -26.39 26.73
#